data_AF-A0A7C4CPP7-F1
#
_entry.id   AF-A0A7C4CPP7-F1
#
_cell.length_a   1.000
_cell.length_b   1.000
_cell.length_c   1.000
_cell.angle_alpha   90.00
_cell.angle_beta   90.00
_cell.angle_gamma   90.00
#
_symmetry.space_group_name_H-M   'P 1'
#
loop_
_entity.id
_entity.type
_entity.pdbx_description
1 polymer ?
#
loop_
_entity_poly.entity_id
_entity_poly.type
_entity_poly.pdbx_seq_one_letter_code
_entity_poly.pdbx_strand_id
1 'polypeptide(L)'
;MVSKDQAIGGVIFVVCVAIAILYVVTLFYPQWLAPVISDISAVQFWVIAIPVLIAFVAVMAIGAWIGWTMATTPPPKPIEEITSELEEKKEEAAEVKEAEKTEAAEAPKEEKKPEKKAKKEK
;
A
#
# COMPACT_ATOMS: atom_id res chain seq x y z
N MET A 1 9.53 -10.46 26.64
CA MET A 1 9.50 -9.04 26.22
C MET A 1 8.90 -9.01 24.83
N VAL A 2 7.65 -8.57 24.68
CA VAL A 2 7.04 -8.44 23.34
C VAL A 2 7.71 -7.26 22.66
N SER A 3 8.33 -7.49 21.50
CA SER A 3 8.87 -6.39 20.69
C SER A 3 7.74 -5.42 20.38
N LYS A 4 8.03 -4.12 20.44
CA LYS A 4 7.06 -3.06 20.18
C LYS A 4 6.36 -3.26 18.83
N ASP A 5 7.09 -3.75 17.84
CA ASP A 5 6.59 -4.08 16.51
C ASP A 5 5.60 -5.26 16.51
N GLN A 6 5.84 -6.27 17.35
CA GLN A 6 4.92 -7.40 17.52
C GLN A 6 3.65 -6.99 18.27
N ALA A 7 3.75 -6.06 19.22
CA ALA A 7 2.58 -5.49 19.88
C ALA A 7 1.71 -4.71 18.89
N ILE A 8 2.32 -3.88 18.04
CA ILE A 8 1.62 -3.10 17.01
C ILE A 8 0.93 -4.04 16.01
N GLY A 9 1.66 -5.03 15.48
CA GLY A 9 1.11 -6.01 14.55
C GLY A 9 -0.02 -6.84 15.18
N GLY A 10 0.13 -7.24 16.44
CA GLY A 10 -0.89 -7.97 17.18
C GLY A 10 -2.17 -7.15 17.39
N VAL A 11 -2.05 -5.87 17.76
CA VAL A 11 -3.20 -4.98 17.92
C VAL A 11 -3.94 -4.80 16.59
N ILE A 12 -3.22 -4.54 15.49
CA ILE A 12 -3.83 -4.38 14.16
C ILE A 12 -4.56 -5.67 13.76
N PHE A 13 -3.96 -6.83 13.97
CA PHE A 13 -4.59 -8.11 13.66
C PHE A 13 -5.88 -8.31 14.45
N VAL A 14 -5.86 -8.06 15.77
CA VAL A 14 -7.05 -8.19 16.62
C VAL A 14 -8.16 -7.23 16.17
N VAL A 15 -7.82 -5.98 15.84
CA VAL A 15 -8.80 -5.01 15.31
C VAL A 15 -9.39 -5.49 14.00
N CYS A 16 -8.57 -5.98 13.07
CA CYS A 16 -9.02 -6.45 11.77
C CYS A 16 -9.95 -7.68 11.91
N VAL A 17 -9.58 -8.64 12.76
CA VAL A 17 -10.42 -9.80 13.09
C VAL A 17 -11.72 -9.38 13.74
N ALA A 18 -11.69 -8.44 14.69
CA ALA A 18 -12.89 -7.93 15.34
C ALA A 18 -13.84 -7.27 14.33
N ILE A 19 -13.33 -6.44 13.41
CA ILE A 19 -14.12 -5.82 12.35
C ILE A 19 -14.72 -6.90 11.43
N ALA A 20 -13.95 -7.92 11.05
CA ALA A 20 -14.44 -9.02 10.22
C ALA A 20 -15.58 -9.79 10.90
N ILE A 21 -15.44 -10.10 12.19
CA ILE A 21 -16.49 -10.76 12.97
C ILE A 21 -17.72 -9.87 13.05
N LEU A 22 -17.55 -8.58 13.38
CA LEU A 22 -18.66 -7.62 13.43
C LEU A 22 -19.38 -7.54 12.08
N TYR A 23 -18.66 -7.47 10.97
CA TYR A 23 -19.24 -7.44 9.63
C TYR A 23 -20.08 -8.70 9.34
N VAL A 24 -19.56 -9.90 9.66
CA VAL A 24 -20.31 -11.14 9.45
C VAL A 24 -21.55 -11.19 10.35
N VAL A 25 -21.42 -10.83 11.62
CA VAL A 25 -22.54 -10.82 12.57
C VAL A 25 -23.61 -9.82 12.16
N THR A 26 -23.25 -8.60 11.76
CA THR A 26 -24.23 -7.60 11.29
C THR A 26 -24.94 -8.03 10.01
N LEU A 27 -24.25 -8.76 9.13
CA LEU A 27 -24.82 -9.23 7.87
C LEU A 27 -25.84 -10.36 8.09
N PHE A 28 -25.51 -11.37 8.90
CA PHE A 28 -26.36 -12.55 9.13
C PHE A 28 -27.35 -12.40 10.28
N TYR A 29 -27.05 -11.57 11.29
CA TYR A 29 -27.90 -11.34 12.45
C TYR A 29 -27.97 -9.85 12.77
N PRO A 30 -28.67 -9.05 11.95
CA PRO A 30 -28.72 -7.59 12.12
C PRO A 30 -29.60 -7.16 13.32
N GLN A 31 -30.39 -8.09 13.90
CA GLN A 31 -31.34 -7.81 14.98
C GLN A 31 -30.67 -7.31 16.27
N TRP A 32 -29.39 -7.60 16.49
CA TRP A 32 -28.65 -7.06 17.64
C TRP A 32 -28.48 -5.53 17.60
N LEU A 33 -28.62 -4.90 16.42
CA LEU A 33 -28.59 -3.45 16.21
C LEU A 33 -29.96 -2.78 16.37
N ALA A 34 -31.04 -3.55 16.51
CA ALA A 34 -32.40 -3.03 16.70
C ALA A 34 -32.56 -1.96 17.80
N PRO A 35 -31.88 -2.04 18.97
CA PRO A 35 -31.99 -0.98 19.98
C PRO A 35 -31.24 0.31 19.63
N VAL A 36 -30.34 0.28 18.64
CA VAL A 36 -29.50 1.41 18.25
C VAL A 36 -29.98 2.04 16.95
N ILE A 37 -30.51 1.23 16.02
CA ILE A 37 -30.90 1.66 14.68
C ILE A 37 -32.27 1.08 14.33
N SER A 38 -33.23 1.97 14.05
CA SER A 38 -34.62 1.60 13.71
C SER A 38 -34.77 0.95 12.33
N ASP A 39 -33.95 1.38 11.35
CA ASP A 39 -34.03 0.93 9.95
C ASP A 39 -32.99 -0.15 9.62
N ILE A 40 -33.18 -1.33 10.20
CA ILE A 40 -32.28 -2.49 10.08
C ILE A 40 -32.08 -2.91 8.62
N SER A 41 -33.14 -2.88 7.81
CA SER A 41 -33.11 -3.27 6.40
C SER A 41 -32.24 -2.34 5.55
N ALA A 42 -32.26 -1.04 5.84
CA ALA A 42 -31.40 -0.07 5.15
C ALA A 42 -29.92 -0.32 5.48
N VAL A 43 -29.62 -0.58 6.76
CA VAL A 43 -28.24 -0.85 7.20
C VAL A 43 -27.64 -2.05 6.48
N GLN A 44 -28.36 -3.18 6.38
CA GLN A 44 -27.86 -4.37 5.68
C GLN A 44 -27.51 -4.09 4.22
N PHE A 45 -28.36 -3.35 3.51
CA PHE A 45 -28.10 -2.97 2.13
C PHE A 45 -26.82 -2.12 2.03
N TRP A 46 -26.68 -1.10 2.86
CA TRP A 46 -25.52 -0.20 2.82
C TRP A 46 -24.20 -0.88 3.25
N VAL A 47 -24.25 -1.81 4.20
CA VAL A 47 -23.08 -2.60 4.65
C VAL A 47 -22.50 -3.44 3.51
N ILE A 48 -23.35 -3.94 2.60
CA ILE A 48 -22.93 -4.70 1.42
C ILE A 48 -22.60 -3.76 0.25
N ALA A 49 -23.42 -2.73 0.04
CA ALA A 49 -23.30 -1.83 -1.08
C ALA A 49 -21.97 -1.05 -1.05
N ILE A 50 -21.51 -0.59 0.12
CA ILE A 50 -20.29 0.22 0.21
C ILE A 50 -19.03 -0.55 -0.23
N PRO A 51 -18.70 -1.73 0.34
CA PRO A 51 -17.53 -2.49 -0.09
C PRO A 51 -17.59 -2.90 -1.57
N VAL A 52 -18.77 -3.33 -2.03
CA VAL A 52 -18.98 -3.72 -3.43
C VAL A 52 -18.81 -2.52 -4.37
N LEU A 53 -19.35 -1.36 -4.00
CA LEU A 53 -19.19 -0.12 -4.76
C LEU A 53 -17.72 0.28 -4.84
N ILE A 54 -16.98 0.24 -3.73
CA ILE A 54 -15.55 0.58 -3.71
C ILE A 54 -14.76 -0.35 -4.62
N ALA A 55 -15.00 -1.66 -4.53
CA ALA A 55 -14.36 -2.65 -5.39
C ALA A 55 -14.70 -2.42 -6.88
N PHE A 56 -15.98 -2.15 -7.18
CA PHE A 56 -16.44 -1.86 -8.53
C PHE A 56 -15.81 -0.59 -9.11
N VAL A 57 -15.79 0.50 -8.33
CA VAL A 57 -15.16 1.77 -8.72
C VAL A 57 -13.67 1.59 -8.95
N ALA A 58 -12.97 0.81 -8.13
CA ALA A 58 -11.56 0.51 -8.33
C ALA A 58 -11.31 -0.21 -9.67
N VAL A 59 -12.13 -1.21 -10.00
CA VAL A 59 -12.04 -1.92 -11.29
C VAL A 59 -12.35 -0.98 -12.46
N MET A 60 -13.38 -0.16 -12.35
CA MET A 60 -13.74 0.83 -13.37
C MET A 60 -12.65 1.90 -13.54
N ALA A 61 -12.01 2.36 -12.48
CA ALA A 61 -10.92 3.31 -12.54
C ALA A 61 -9.72 2.73 -13.31
N ILE A 62 -9.39 1.45 -13.10
CA ILE A 62 -8.34 0.77 -13.86
C ILE A 62 -8.72 0.68 -15.34
N GLY A 63 -9.96 0.26 -15.65
CA GLY A 63 -10.44 0.17 -17.04
C GLY A 63 -10.45 1.52 -17.75
N ALA A 64 -10.89 2.58 -17.06
CA ALA A 64 -10.87 3.95 -17.55
C ALA A 64 -9.44 4.44 -17.78
N TRP A 65 -8.50 4.13 -16.88
CA TRP A 65 -7.09 4.48 -17.05
C TRP A 65 -6.48 3.80 -18.28
N ILE A 66 -6.71 2.50 -18.47
CA ILE A 66 -6.22 1.78 -19.65
C ILE A 66 -6.86 2.34 -20.93
N GLY A 67 -8.18 2.55 -20.93
CA GLY A 67 -8.90 3.15 -22.05
C GLY A 67 -8.37 4.56 -22.39
N TRP A 68 -8.07 5.36 -21.36
CA TRP A 68 -7.46 6.68 -21.52
C TRP A 68 -6.08 6.59 -22.18
N THR A 69 -5.23 5.63 -21.78
CA THR A 69 -3.91 5.46 -22.41
C THR A 69 -4.02 5.01 -23.86
N MET A 70 -4.93 4.09 -24.21
CA MET A 70 -5.11 3.69 -25.62
C MET A 70 -5.70 4.79 -26.50
N ALA A 71 -6.59 5.63 -25.95
CA ALA A 71 -7.16 6.76 -26.68
C ALA A 71 -6.14 7.88 -26.92
N THR A 72 -5.14 8.01 -26.05
CA THR A 72 -4.14 9.08 -26.10
C THR A 72 -2.78 8.63 -26.62
N THR A 73 -2.57 7.33 -26.89
CA THR A 73 -1.39 6.82 -27.59
C THR A 73 -1.63 6.84 -29.10
N PRO A 74 -1.02 7.77 -29.86
CA PRO A 74 -1.00 7.68 -31.31
C PRO A 74 -0.29 6.38 -31.73
N PRO A 75 -0.76 5.73 -32.80
CA PRO A 75 -0.26 4.43 -33.24
C PRO A 75 1.28 4.47 -33.39
N PRO A 76 1.99 3.46 -32.86
CA PRO A 76 3.44 3.43 -32.85
C PRO A 76 4.00 3.53 -34.27
N LYS A 77 4.92 4.48 -34.48
CA LYS A 77 5.63 4.66 -35.75
C LYS A 77 6.57 3.46 -36.01
N PRO A 78 6.86 3.14 -37.29
CA PRO A 78 7.69 2.00 -37.66
C PRO A 78 9.11 2.03 -37.07
N ILE A 79 9.42 0.91 -36.41
CA ILE A 79 10.60 0.34 -35.75
C ILE A 79 12.03 0.82 -36.16
N GLU A 80 12.26 1.55 -37.25
CA GLU A 80 13.64 1.93 -37.65
C GLU A 80 14.21 3.14 -36.89
N GLU A 81 13.40 4.14 -36.52
CA GLU A 81 13.87 5.34 -35.80
C GLU A 81 13.97 5.13 -34.27
N ILE A 82 13.28 4.13 -33.73
CA ILE A 82 13.18 3.88 -32.28
C ILE A 82 14.46 3.22 -31.72
N THR A 83 15.17 2.42 -32.53
CA THR A 83 16.36 1.71 -32.07
C THR A 83 17.51 2.66 -31.71
N SER A 84 17.67 3.75 -32.47
CA SER A 84 18.72 4.74 -32.23
C SER A 84 18.42 5.62 -31.00
N GLU A 85 17.16 5.99 -30.76
CA GLU A 85 16.78 6.79 -29.57
C GLU A 85 16.70 5.95 -28.27
N LEU A 86 16.42 4.65 -28.36
CA LEU A 86 16.41 3.74 -27.20
C LEU A 86 17.82 3.44 -26.66
N GLU A 87 18.84 3.48 -27.50
CA GLU A 87 20.23 3.25 -27.09
C GLU A 87 20.75 4.45 -26.28
N GLU A 88 20.48 5.68 -26.75
CA GLU A 88 20.86 6.93 -26.07
C GLU A 88 20.11 7.11 -24.73
N LYS A 89 18.80 6.81 -24.69
CA LYS A 89 17.99 6.97 -23.47
C LYS A 89 18.25 5.89 -22.41
N LYS A 90 18.78 4.73 -22.81
CA LYS A 90 19.14 3.64 -21.90
C LYS A 90 20.48 3.90 -21.20
N GLU A 91 21.38 4.68 -21.80
CA GLU A 91 22.59 5.17 -21.16
C GLU A 91 22.26 6.24 -20.10
N GLU A 92 21.43 7.24 -20.39
CA GLU A 92 21.00 8.23 -19.38
C GLU A 92 20.25 7.60 -18.20
N ALA A 93 19.36 6.64 -18.45
CA ALA A 93 18.61 5.96 -17.39
C ALA A 93 19.48 5.02 -16.53
N ALA A 94 20.63 4.57 -17.06
CA ALA A 94 21.61 3.79 -16.31
C ALA A 94 22.46 4.71 -15.41
N GLU A 95 22.84 5.89 -15.90
CA GLU A 95 23.64 6.86 -15.15
C GLU A 95 22.88 7.43 -13.94
N VAL A 96 21.58 7.72 -14.08
CA VAL A 96 20.73 8.18 -12.97
C VAL A 96 20.52 7.08 -11.92
N LYS A 97 20.44 5.82 -12.34
CA LYS A 97 20.30 4.67 -11.43
C LYS A 97 21.60 4.32 -10.70
N GLU A 98 22.77 4.57 -11.30
CA GLU A 98 24.06 4.43 -10.61
C GLU A 98 24.32 5.57 -9.60
N ALA A 99 23.88 6.80 -9.90
CA ALA A 99 23.95 7.91 -8.95
C ALA A 99 23.07 7.67 -7.70
N GLU A 100 21.82 7.21 -7.87
CA GLU A 100 20.90 6.96 -6.75
C GLU A 100 21.32 5.76 -5.88
N LYS A 101 21.98 4.76 -6.48
CA LYS A 101 22.47 3.57 -5.77
C LYS A 101 23.78 3.83 -5.00
N THR A 102 24.55 4.83 -5.41
CA THR A 102 25.80 5.22 -4.71
C THR A 102 25.49 6.03 -3.45
N GLU A 103 24.46 6.89 -3.47
CA GLU A 103 24.04 7.67 -2.30
C GLU A 103 23.34 6.82 -1.21
N ALA A 104 22.62 5.77 -1.60
CA ALA A 104 21.97 4.85 -0.65
C ALA A 104 22.94 3.87 0.06
N ALA A 105 24.18 3.74 -0.41
CA ALA A 105 25.15 2.78 0.14
C ALA A 105 26.08 3.38 1.22
N GLU A 106 26.07 4.70 1.45
CA GLU A 106 26.96 5.36 2.43
C GLU A 106 26.38 5.52 3.85
N ALA A 107 25.11 5.16 4.09
CA ALA A 107 24.50 5.29 5.43
C ALA A 107 23.98 3.95 5.96
N PRO A 108 24.87 2.99 6.30
CA PRO A 108 24.89 2.60 7.72
C PRO A 108 26.23 2.01 8.20
N LYS A 109 27.02 2.74 9.01
CA LYS A 109 27.98 2.11 9.93
C LYS A 109 28.54 2.98 11.07
N GLU A 110 27.72 3.71 11.82
CA GLU A 110 28.14 4.11 13.17
C GLU A 110 26.93 4.26 14.09
N GLU A 111 26.78 3.31 15.02
CA GLU A 111 26.29 3.47 16.40
C GLU A 111 25.82 2.12 16.95
N LYS A 112 26.80 1.32 17.41
CA LYS A 112 26.62 0.38 18.52
C LYS A 112 27.99 -0.05 19.06
N LYS A 113 28.51 0.68 20.05
CA LYS A 113 28.97 0.05 21.31
C LYS A 113 29.30 1.08 22.41
N PRO A 114 29.16 0.65 23.68
CA PRO A 114 29.07 1.49 24.86
C PRO A 114 30.45 1.80 25.45
N GLU A 115 30.69 3.05 25.84
CA GLU A 115 31.76 3.43 26.75
C GLU A 115 31.16 4.03 28.03
N LYS A 116 30.97 3.18 29.04
CA LYS A 116 31.09 3.60 30.44
C LYS A 116 31.31 2.38 31.33
N LYS A 117 32.57 1.93 31.41
CA LYS A 117 33.21 1.47 32.65
C LYS A 117 34.73 1.34 32.44
N ALA A 118 35.45 2.03 33.34
CA ALA A 118 36.87 1.88 33.68
C ALA A 118 37.93 2.59 32.83
N LYS A 119 38.22 3.84 33.19
CA LYS A 119 39.60 4.20 33.53
C LYS A 119 39.64 4.89 34.90
N LYS A 120 40.29 4.20 35.83
CA LYS A 120 40.70 4.62 37.17
C LYS A 120 41.92 5.56 37.02
N GLU A 121 42.22 6.34 38.07
CA GLU A 121 43.37 7.26 38.26
C GLU A 121 43.29 8.65 37.60
N LYS A 122 42.80 9.64 38.37
CA LYS A 122 43.66 10.57 39.11
C LYS A 122 42.90 11.21 40.27
#